data_AF-A0A3M6R6U9-F1
#
_entry.id   AF-A0A3M6R6U9-F1
#
_cell.length_a   1.000
_cell.length_b   1.000
_cell.length_c   1.000
_cell.angle_alpha   90.00
_cell.angle_beta   90.00
_cell.angle_gamma   90.00
#
_symmetry.space_group_name_H-M   'P 1'
#
loop_
_entity.id
_entity.type
_entity.pdbx_description
1 polymer ?
#
loop_
_entity_poly.entity_id
_entity_poly.type
_entity_poly.pdbx_seq_one_letter_code
_entity_poly.pdbx_strand_id
1 'polypeptide(L)'
;MAFLSEAEVEQTLLAQLEALGYGLAREEEIGPDGRQPERDSYADVVLHKRFEAAVARLNPGLPEEVRADAVRQVLQSQFPALLEENRRLCRLVTGGLCLEEAATAKDFLVVQTAGKHPVQRCQ
;
A
#
# COMPACT_ATOMS: atom_id res chain seq x y z
N MET A 1 -22.50 -34.43 5.51
CA MET A 1 -21.28 -33.60 5.44
C MET A 1 -21.73 -32.17 5.35
N ALA A 2 -21.33 -31.31 6.28
CA ALA A 2 -21.60 -29.88 6.16
C ALA A 2 -20.78 -29.35 4.98
N PHE A 3 -21.46 -28.90 3.94
CA PHE A 3 -20.84 -28.26 2.79
C PHE A 3 -20.86 -26.76 3.08
N LEU A 4 -19.69 -26.15 3.22
CA LEU A 4 -19.58 -24.70 3.29
C LEU A 4 -19.62 -24.16 1.87
N SER A 5 -20.54 -23.25 1.61
CA SER A 5 -20.56 -22.48 0.37
C SER A 5 -19.45 -21.42 0.36
N GLU A 6 -19.04 -20.99 -0.83
CA GLU A 6 -18.08 -19.90 -1.01
C GLU A 6 -18.56 -18.61 -0.30
N ALA A 7 -19.86 -18.33 -0.37
CA ALA A 7 -20.48 -17.21 0.32
C ALA A 7 -20.32 -17.32 1.85
N GLU A 8 -20.61 -18.48 2.45
CA GLU A 8 -20.45 -18.67 3.90
C GLU A 8 -18.98 -18.49 4.34
N VAL A 9 -18.04 -18.98 3.54
CA VAL A 9 -16.60 -18.79 3.80
C VAL A 9 -16.21 -17.33 3.70
N GLU A 10 -16.66 -16.62 2.66
CA GLU A 10 -16.41 -15.20 2.45
C GLU A 10 -16.96 -14.36 3.62
N GLN A 11 -18.24 -14.53 3.98
CA GLN A 11 -18.85 -13.79 5.08
C GLN A 11 -18.13 -14.05 6.41
N THR A 12 -17.70 -15.29 6.66
CA THR A 12 -16.96 -15.64 7.87
C THR A 12 -15.58 -14.98 7.91
N LEU A 13 -14.91 -14.84 6.77
CA LEU A 13 -13.62 -14.16 6.67
C LEU A 13 -13.75 -12.65 6.82
N LEU A 14 -14.75 -12.04 6.16
CA LEU A 14 -15.03 -10.61 6.27
C LEU A 14 -15.32 -10.20 7.72
N ALA A 15 -16.14 -10.98 8.44
CA ALA A 15 -16.43 -10.72 9.85
C ALA A 15 -15.17 -10.81 10.74
N GLN A 16 -14.25 -11.72 10.45
CA GLN A 16 -12.97 -11.80 11.17
C GLN A 16 -12.07 -10.60 10.89
N LEU A 17 -12.01 -10.13 9.64
CA LEU A 17 -11.25 -8.94 9.27
C LEU A 17 -11.83 -7.68 9.94
N GLU A 18 -13.15 -7.52 9.98
CA GLU A 18 -13.80 -6.44 10.73
C GLU A 18 -13.45 -6.48 12.22
N ALA A 19 -13.46 -7.67 12.83
CA ALA A 19 -13.09 -7.84 14.24
C ALA A 19 -11.62 -7.44 14.53
N LEU A 20 -10.75 -7.53 13.52
CA LEU A 20 -9.36 -7.08 13.59
C LEU A 20 -9.20 -5.58 13.27
N GLY A 21 -10.29 -4.86 12.98
CA GLY A 21 -10.31 -3.43 12.67
C GLY A 21 -10.08 -3.09 11.20
N TYR A 22 -10.16 -4.05 10.29
CA TYR A 22 -10.12 -3.77 8.85
C TYR A 22 -11.45 -3.19 8.39
N GLY A 23 -11.40 -2.09 7.64
CA GLY A 23 -12.58 -1.52 7.01
C GLY A 23 -12.96 -2.32 5.75
N LEU A 24 -14.23 -2.70 5.66
CA LEU A 24 -14.79 -3.27 4.43
C LEU A 24 -15.29 -2.17 3.52
N ALA A 25 -15.00 -2.28 2.23
CA ALA A 25 -15.47 -1.37 1.19
C ALA A 25 -15.97 -2.20 0.02
N ARG A 26 -17.13 -1.85 -0.52
CA ARG A 26 -17.77 -2.59 -1.63
C ARG A 26 -17.61 -1.85 -2.95
N GLU A 27 -17.79 -2.57 -4.05
CA GLU A 27 -17.64 -2.00 -5.40
C GLU A 27 -18.62 -0.85 -5.64
N GLU A 28 -19.83 -0.87 -5.07
CA GLU A 28 -20.79 0.22 -5.18
C GLU A 28 -20.31 1.52 -4.49
N GLU A 29 -19.32 1.42 -3.63
CA GLU A 29 -18.69 2.54 -2.93
C GLU A 29 -17.39 2.95 -3.62
N ILE A 30 -16.42 2.03 -3.78
CA ILE A 30 -15.05 2.35 -4.20
C ILE A 30 -14.74 2.11 -5.67
N GLY A 31 -15.65 1.44 -6.39
CA GLY A 31 -15.49 1.15 -7.81
C GLY A 31 -15.44 2.42 -8.67
N PRO A 32 -15.01 2.32 -9.95
CA PRO A 32 -14.97 3.46 -10.87
C PRO A 32 -16.31 4.18 -11.00
N ASP A 33 -17.41 3.43 -10.99
CA ASP A 33 -18.79 3.93 -11.06
C ASP A 33 -19.46 4.06 -9.68
N GLY A 34 -18.68 3.92 -8.60
CA GLY A 34 -19.15 3.91 -7.22
C GLY A 34 -19.48 5.31 -6.69
N ARG A 35 -20.00 5.35 -5.45
CA ARG A 35 -20.36 6.61 -4.77
C ARG A 35 -19.15 7.45 -4.36
N GLN A 36 -18.01 6.80 -4.11
CA GLN A 36 -16.74 7.40 -3.70
C GLN A 36 -15.61 6.73 -4.48
N PRO A 37 -15.49 7.01 -5.79
CA PRO A 37 -14.58 6.27 -6.66
C PRO A 37 -13.13 6.45 -6.21
N GLU A 38 -12.53 5.34 -5.79
CA GLU A 38 -11.11 5.23 -5.45
C GLU A 38 -10.27 4.70 -6.62
N ARG A 39 -10.93 4.04 -7.59
CA ARG A 39 -10.35 3.57 -8.86
C ARG A 39 -10.80 4.46 -10.00
N ASP A 40 -9.94 4.68 -10.98
CA ASP A 40 -10.31 5.33 -12.24
C ASP A 40 -10.74 4.29 -13.29
N SER A 41 -10.27 3.05 -13.15
CA SER A 41 -10.59 1.91 -14.01
C SER A 41 -10.64 0.60 -13.22
N TYR A 42 -11.42 -0.38 -13.68
CA TYR A 42 -11.40 -1.75 -13.13
C TYR A 42 -10.05 -2.46 -13.34
N ALA A 43 -9.20 -1.95 -14.24
CA ALA A 43 -7.84 -2.44 -14.45
C ALA A 43 -6.86 -1.95 -13.37
N ASP A 44 -7.25 -0.96 -12.56
CA ASP A 44 -6.38 -0.37 -11.57
C ASP A 44 -6.21 -1.32 -10.37
N VAL A 45 -4.98 -1.78 -10.20
CA VAL A 45 -4.60 -2.67 -9.08
C VAL A 45 -4.20 -1.90 -7.83
N VAL A 46 -3.91 -0.60 -7.95
CA VAL A 46 -3.55 0.27 -6.83
C VAL A 46 -4.60 1.36 -6.64
N LEU A 47 -5.03 1.54 -5.39
CA LEU A 47 -5.92 2.64 -5.00
C LEU A 47 -5.07 3.89 -4.73
N HIS A 48 -4.83 4.69 -5.78
CA HIS A 48 -3.86 5.79 -5.76
C HIS A 48 -4.09 6.78 -4.60
N LYS A 49 -5.31 7.31 -4.46
CA LYS A 49 -5.66 8.29 -3.41
C LYS A 49 -5.42 7.73 -2.00
N ARG A 50 -5.78 6.46 -1.78
CA ARG A 50 -5.54 5.78 -0.49
C ARG A 50 -4.06 5.58 -0.22
N PHE A 51 -3.30 5.21 -1.24
CA PHE A 51 -1.87 5.02 -1.13
C PHE A 51 -1.17 6.33 -0.77
N GLU A 52 -1.47 7.43 -1.47
CA GLU A 52 -0.95 8.77 -1.18
C GLU A 52 -1.30 9.23 0.24
N ALA A 53 -2.57 9.07 0.65
CA ALA A 53 -3.01 9.40 1.99
C ALA A 53 -2.31 8.56 3.07
N ALA A 54 -2.05 7.28 2.80
CA ALA A 54 -1.30 6.41 3.69
C ALA A 54 0.17 6.84 3.80
N VAL A 55 0.81 7.19 2.69
CA VAL A 55 2.19 7.70 2.67
C VAL A 55 2.30 9.00 3.46
N ALA A 56 1.35 9.93 3.27
CA ALA A 56 1.29 11.18 4.03
C ALA A 56 1.08 10.96 5.53
N ARG A 57 0.16 10.06 5.89
CA ARG A 57 -0.16 9.73 7.30
C ARG A 57 1.01 9.05 8.01
N LEU A 58 1.75 8.18 7.34
CA LEU A 58 2.89 7.47 7.91
C LEU A 58 4.13 8.37 8.00
N ASN A 59 4.27 9.36 7.12
CA ASN A 59 5.45 10.21 7.02
C ASN A 59 5.11 11.71 7.12
N PRO A 60 4.58 12.19 8.27
CA PRO A 60 4.18 13.58 8.43
C PRO A 60 5.37 14.56 8.46
N GLY A 61 6.58 14.08 8.76
CA GLY A 61 7.80 14.91 8.80
C GLY A 61 8.40 15.22 7.44
N LEU A 62 8.00 14.51 6.39
CA LEU A 62 8.57 14.71 5.05
C LEU A 62 7.88 15.86 4.31
N PRO A 63 8.60 16.61 3.46
CA PRO A 63 7.99 17.51 2.50
C PRO A 63 7.05 16.76 1.54
N GLU A 64 6.05 17.47 1.01
CA GLU A 64 5.09 16.89 0.06
C GLU A 64 5.76 16.41 -1.23
N GLU A 65 6.73 17.17 -1.73
CA GLU A 65 7.51 16.84 -2.93
C GLU A 65 8.22 15.48 -2.79
N VAL A 66 8.90 15.27 -1.66
CA VAL A 66 9.58 14.00 -1.33
C VAL A 66 8.59 12.84 -1.27
N ARG A 67 7.40 13.05 -0.69
CA ARG A 67 6.36 12.01 -0.65
C ARG A 67 5.80 11.70 -2.05
N ALA A 68 5.60 12.72 -2.88
CA ALA A 68 5.11 12.56 -4.24
C ALA A 68 6.11 11.77 -5.10
N ASP A 69 7.41 12.04 -4.94
CA ASP A 69 8.46 11.28 -5.62
C ASP A 69 8.54 9.84 -5.14
N ALA A 70 8.38 9.60 -3.83
CA ALA A 70 8.28 8.26 -3.27
C ALA A 70 7.12 7.47 -3.89
N VAL A 71 5.94 8.09 -3.95
CA VAL A 71 4.74 7.51 -4.54
C VAL A 71 4.98 7.15 -6.01
N ARG A 72 5.57 8.08 -6.78
CA ARG A 72 5.91 7.87 -8.19
C ARG A 72 6.83 6.66 -8.38
N GLN A 73 7.89 6.55 -7.58
CA GLN A 73 8.87 5.48 -7.72
C GLN A 73 8.34 4.09 -7.33
N VAL A 74 7.40 4.02 -6.37
CA VAL A 74 6.73 2.78 -6.00
C VAL A 74 5.80 2.33 -7.13
N LEU A 75 4.98 3.25 -7.66
CA LEU A 75 3.98 2.98 -8.69
C LEU A 75 4.60 2.69 -10.07
N GLN A 76 5.80 3.19 -10.34
CA GLN A 76 6.50 2.90 -11.58
C GLN A 76 6.91 1.42 -11.63
N SER A 77 6.31 0.67 -12.54
CA SER A 77 6.72 -0.70 -12.86
C SER A 77 8.10 -0.69 -13.52
N GLN A 78 9.04 -1.47 -12.99
CA GLN A 78 10.44 -1.50 -13.45
C GLN A 78 10.78 -2.78 -14.22
N PHE A 79 10.08 -3.88 -13.91
CA PHE A 79 10.25 -5.20 -14.48
C PHE A 79 8.95 -5.64 -15.19
N PRO A 80 9.06 -6.26 -16.37
CA PRO A 80 7.90 -6.81 -17.06
C PRO A 80 7.37 -8.09 -16.39
N ALA A 81 8.22 -8.78 -15.61
CA ALA A 81 7.85 -10.02 -14.94
C ALA A 81 7.16 -9.74 -13.59
N LEU A 82 5.90 -10.21 -13.45
CA LEU A 82 5.08 -9.97 -12.25
C LEU A 82 5.75 -10.44 -10.94
N LEU A 83 6.48 -11.56 -10.97
CA LEU A 83 7.15 -12.07 -9.79
C LEU A 83 8.34 -11.18 -9.35
N GLU A 84 9.07 -10.63 -10.32
CA GLU A 84 10.19 -9.72 -10.05
C GLU A 84 9.68 -8.38 -9.52
N GLU A 85 8.59 -7.86 -10.11
CA GLU A 85 7.90 -6.67 -9.61
C GLU A 85 7.34 -6.86 -8.20
N ASN A 86 6.67 -7.98 -7.93
CA ASN A 86 6.16 -8.27 -6.60
C ASN A 86 7.29 -8.29 -5.56
N ARG A 87 8.42 -8.92 -5.89
CA ARG A 87 9.60 -8.93 -5.02
C ARG A 87 10.20 -7.55 -4.82
N ARG A 88 10.24 -6.70 -5.87
CA ARG A 88 10.68 -5.30 -5.77
C ARG A 88 9.77 -4.52 -4.82
N LEU A 89 8.45 -4.57 -5.02
CA LEU A 89 7.47 -3.90 -4.18
C LEU A 89 7.54 -4.38 -2.72
N CYS A 90 7.62 -5.68 -2.48
CA CYS A 90 7.79 -6.25 -1.13
C CYS A 90 9.07 -5.75 -0.44
N ARG A 91 10.18 -5.60 -1.18
CA ARG A 91 11.41 -5.01 -0.63
C ARG A 91 11.23 -3.53 -0.30
N LEU A 92 10.52 -2.77 -1.12
CA LEU A 92 10.25 -1.35 -0.84
C LEU A 92 9.36 -1.17 0.40
N VAL A 93 8.32 -1.99 0.53
CA VAL A 93 7.41 -1.93 1.67
C VAL A 93 8.08 -2.36 2.98
N THR A 94 8.96 -3.36 2.95
CA THR A 94 9.62 -3.88 4.17
C THR A 94 10.94 -3.18 4.50
N GLY A 95 11.72 -2.80 3.50
CA GLY A 95 13.05 -2.20 3.63
C GLY A 95 13.06 -0.67 3.55
N GLY A 96 11.96 -0.05 3.11
CA GLY A 96 11.89 1.39 2.85
C GLY A 96 12.51 1.80 1.51
N LEU A 97 12.35 3.08 1.19
CA LEU A 97 12.85 3.69 -0.04
C LEU A 97 13.88 4.78 0.30
N CYS A 98 15.05 4.74 -0.35
CA CYS A 98 16.04 5.82 -0.32
C CYS A 98 15.71 6.83 -1.42
N LEU A 99 15.54 8.11 -1.04
CA LEU A 99 15.29 9.22 -1.95
C LEU A 99 16.47 10.19 -1.86
N GLU A 100 16.96 10.63 -3.02
CA GLU A 100 18.15 11.49 -3.12
C GLU A 100 17.95 12.85 -2.44
N GLU A 101 16.74 13.42 -2.48
CA GLU A 101 16.42 14.71 -1.85
C GLU A 101 16.13 14.63 -0.35
N ALA A 102 15.89 13.43 0.19
CA ALA A 102 15.75 13.19 1.63
C ALA A 102 17.10 12.95 2.33
N ALA A 103 18.21 13.00 1.59
CA ALA A 103 19.56 12.71 2.10
C ALA A 103 20.08 13.77 3.10
N THR A 104 19.42 14.91 3.23
CA THR A 104 19.68 15.91 4.27
C THR A 104 19.01 15.52 5.59
N ALA A 105 19.63 14.53 6.24
CA ALA A 105 19.46 14.10 7.63
C ALA A 105 18.18 13.30 7.99
N LYS A 106 18.38 11.98 8.19
CA LYS A 106 17.56 11.03 9.00
C LYS A 106 16.22 10.54 8.45
N ASP A 107 15.77 11.02 7.31
CA ASP A 107 14.38 10.85 6.90
C ASP A 107 14.20 9.76 5.83
N PHE A 108 14.32 8.50 6.25
CA PHE A 108 13.95 7.35 5.43
C PHE A 108 12.41 7.22 5.37
N LEU A 109 11.86 6.98 4.18
CA LEU A 109 10.47 6.56 4.02
C LEU A 109 10.34 5.11 4.50
N VAL A 110 10.19 4.91 5.80
CA VAL A 110 9.95 3.59 6.36
C VAL A 110 8.45 3.44 6.56
N VAL A 111 7.85 2.54 5.76
CA VAL A 111 6.53 1.99 6.08
C VAL A 111 6.72 1.02 7.26
N GLN A 112 7.08 1.54 8.44
CA GLN A 112 7.22 0.70 9.64
C GLN A 112 5.82 0.23 10.06
N THR A 113 5.54 -1.03 9.81
CA THR A 113 4.80 -1.82 10.79
C THR A 113 5.74 -2.03 11.98
N ALA A 114 5.24 -1.79 13.19
CA ALA A 114 6.01 -1.82 14.42
C ALA A 114 6.82 -3.12 14.56
N GLY A 115 8.15 -3.04 14.37
CA GLY A 115 8.95 -4.25 14.23
C GLY A 115 10.46 -4.03 14.11
N LYS A 116 11.05 -3.25 15.02
CA LYS A 116 12.39 -3.45 15.61
C LYS A 116 13.48 -4.13 14.73
N HIS A 117 13.87 -3.55 13.59
CA HIS A 117 15.15 -3.90 12.95
C HIS A 117 15.90 -2.66 12.44
N PRO A 118 17.24 -2.61 12.59
CA PRO A 118 18.04 -1.44 12.22
C PRO A 118 18.15 -1.32 10.69
N VAL A 119 17.79 -0.15 10.20
CA VAL A 119 17.88 0.28 8.79
C VAL A 119 19.33 0.16 8.32
N GLN A 120 19.59 -0.66 7.31
CA GLN A 120 20.88 -0.70 6.62
C GLN A 120 21.09 0.62 5.88
N ARG A 121 22.24 1.27 6.15
CA ARG A 121 22.68 2.48 5.46
C ARG A 121 22.76 2.22 3.96
N CYS A 122 22.15 3.10 3.17
CA CYS A 122 22.48 3.27 1.75
C CYS A 122 23.98 3.62 1.66
N GLN A 123 24.77 2.74 1.03
CA GLN A 123 26.16 2.99 0.60
C GLN A 123 26.14 3.35 -0.87
#